data_AF-A0A078IVI3-F1
#
_entry.id   AF-A0A078IVI3-F1
#
_cell.length_a   1.000
_cell.length_b   1.000
_cell.length_c   1.000
_cell.angle_alpha   90.00
_cell.angle_beta   90.00
_cell.angle_gamma   90.00
#
_symmetry.space_group_name_H-M   'P 1'
#
loop_
_entity.id
_entity.type
_entity.pdbx_description
1 polymer ?
#
loop_
_entity_poly.entity_id
_entity_poly.type
_entity_poly.pdbx_seq_one_letter_code
_entity_poly.pdbx_strand_id
1 'polypeptide(L)'
;MASFATIAAVQPYSAVKGLGGSSLTGAKLFIKPSRQSFKPKSTRAGAVVAKYGDKSVYFDLEDLGNTTGQWDLYGSDAPSPYNPLQSKFFETFAAPFTKRGLLLKFLILGGGSLLTYVSASSTGDVLPIKRGPQEKPKLGPRGKL
;
A
#
# COMPACT_ATOMS: atom_id res chain seq x y z
N MET A 1 -8.13 50.85 -16.38
CA MET A 1 -6.96 50.62 -15.51
C MET A 1 -7.12 49.27 -14.86
N ALA A 2 -6.28 48.30 -15.23
CA ALA A 2 -6.33 46.93 -14.73
C ALA A 2 -5.73 46.85 -13.32
N SER A 3 -6.47 46.24 -12.38
CA SER A 3 -6.03 45.99 -11.01
C SER A 3 -5.41 44.60 -10.93
N PHE A 4 -4.16 44.52 -10.47
CA PHE A 4 -3.42 43.28 -10.29
C PHE A 4 -3.85 42.61 -8.97
N ALA A 5 -4.38 41.39 -9.06
CA ALA A 5 -4.69 40.56 -7.90
C ALA A 5 -3.43 39.82 -7.43
N THR A 6 -2.98 40.12 -6.21
CA THR A 6 -1.87 39.46 -5.52
C THR A 6 -2.26 38.04 -5.11
N ILE A 7 -1.59 37.03 -5.66
CA ILE A 7 -1.74 35.63 -5.25
C ILE A 7 -0.84 35.39 -4.03
N ALA A 8 -1.45 35.03 -2.90
CA ALA A 8 -0.76 34.64 -1.68
C ALA A 8 -0.04 33.31 -1.87
N ALA A 9 1.26 33.26 -1.59
CA ALA A 9 2.05 32.04 -1.63
C ALA A 9 1.73 31.16 -0.40
N VAL A 10 1.25 29.94 -0.66
CA VAL A 10 1.04 28.88 0.33
C VAL A 10 2.41 28.41 0.84
N GLN A 11 2.63 28.49 2.15
CA GLN A 11 3.81 27.95 2.84
C GLN A 11 3.75 26.41 2.86
N PRO A 12 4.78 25.69 2.41
CA PRO A 12 4.83 24.25 2.63
C PRO A 12 5.13 23.96 4.11
N TYR A 13 4.10 23.47 4.80
CA TYR A 13 4.18 22.80 6.09
C TYR A 13 4.93 21.47 5.93
N SER A 14 6.14 21.38 6.49
CA SER A 14 6.70 20.19 7.19
C SER A 14 8.24 20.20 7.19
N ALA A 15 8.86 21.19 7.82
CA ALA A 15 10.20 20.98 8.36
C ALA A 15 10.04 20.18 9.65
N VAL A 16 10.04 18.84 9.57
CA VAL A 16 10.12 17.98 10.74
C VAL A 16 11.48 18.21 11.38
N LYS A 17 11.51 19.14 12.34
CA LYS A 17 12.65 19.42 13.21
C LYS A 17 12.78 18.28 14.21
N GLY A 18 13.35 17.14 13.79
CA GLY A 18 13.56 16.02 14.70
C GLY A 18 13.66 14.65 14.04
N LEU A 19 14.67 14.40 13.20
CA LEU A 19 15.17 13.04 12.95
C LEU A 19 16.68 12.93 13.24
N GLY A 20 17.15 13.70 14.23
CA GLY A 20 18.54 13.66 14.71
C GLY A 20 18.75 12.79 15.95
N GLY A 21 17.91 11.77 16.17
CA GLY A 21 17.92 10.94 17.38
C GLY A 21 18.10 9.47 17.08
N SER A 22 19.25 9.05 16.54
CA SER A 22 19.62 7.63 16.57
C SER A 22 20.01 7.25 18.00
N SER A 23 19.21 6.39 18.62
CA SER A 23 19.37 5.83 19.96
C SER A 23 20.33 4.64 19.96
N LEU A 24 21.60 4.88 19.66
CA LEU A 24 22.67 3.91 19.95
C LEU A 24 23.48 4.46 21.13
N THR A 25 23.25 3.88 22.31
CA THR A 25 24.07 4.09 23.50
C THR A 25 25.45 3.50 23.25
N GLY A 26 26.36 4.31 22.71
CA GLY A 26 27.75 3.98 22.44
C GLY A 26 28.60 5.24 22.26
N ALA A 27 29.90 5.15 22.56
CA ALA A 27 30.82 6.28 22.46
C ALA A 27 30.90 6.80 21.02
N LYS A 28 30.57 8.09 20.82
CA LYS A 28 30.63 8.73 19.50
C LYS A 28 32.09 8.99 19.11
N LEU A 29 32.57 8.33 18.06
CA LEU A 29 33.89 8.57 17.49
C LEU A 29 33.92 9.92 16.76
N PHE A 30 34.98 10.70 16.97
CA PHE A 30 35.17 12.00 16.33
C PHE A 30 35.59 11.79 14.87
N ILE A 31 34.63 11.89 13.94
CA ILE A 31 34.92 11.87 12.51
C ILE A 31 35.21 13.32 12.09
N LYS A 32 36.47 13.61 11.74
CA LYS A 32 36.86 14.88 11.13
C LYS A 32 36.28 14.91 9.71
N PRO A 33 35.32 15.79 9.38
CA PRO A 33 34.81 15.86 8.02
C PRO A 33 35.93 16.35 7.11
N SER A 34 36.35 15.52 6.15
CA SER A 34 37.26 15.97 5.09
C SER A 34 36.52 17.03 4.27
N ARG A 35 37.00 18.28 4.31
CA ARG A 35 36.55 19.31 3.37
C ARG A 35 37.14 19.01 2.00
N GLN A 36 36.58 18.04 1.29
CA GLN A 36 36.79 17.94 -0.15
C GLN A 36 35.93 19.01 -0.81
N SER A 37 36.55 20.14 -1.11
CA SER A 37 35.96 21.14 -2.00
C SER A 37 35.93 20.55 -3.40
N PHE A 38 34.75 20.11 -3.83
CA PHE A 38 34.50 19.91 -5.25
C PHE A 38 34.55 21.29 -5.90
N LYS A 39 35.60 21.56 -6.67
CA LYS A 39 35.63 22.75 -7.53
C LYS A 39 34.47 22.61 -8.53
N PRO A 40 33.48 23.51 -8.56
CA PRO A 40 32.49 23.48 -9.62
C PRO A 40 33.22 23.79 -10.91
N LYS A 41 33.34 22.79 -11.79
CA LYS A 41 33.67 23.07 -13.20
C LYS A 41 32.54 23.96 -13.70
N SER A 42 32.89 25.13 -14.22
CA SER A 42 31.96 25.99 -14.95
C SER A 42 31.39 25.18 -16.12
N THR A 43 30.25 24.55 -15.90
CA THR A 43 29.41 24.05 -16.97
C THR A 43 28.80 25.29 -17.58
N ARG A 44 29.01 25.48 -18.90
CA ARG A 44 28.22 26.45 -19.65
C ARG A 44 26.77 26.17 -19.31
N ALA A 45 26.09 27.15 -18.71
CA ALA A 45 24.67 27.07 -18.38
C ALA A 45 23.85 27.17 -19.68
N GLY A 46 23.94 26.14 -20.52
CA GLY A 46 22.88 25.82 -21.44
C GLY A 46 21.90 24.96 -20.65
N ALA A 47 20.68 25.44 -20.43
CA ALA A 47 19.61 24.56 -19.98
C ALA A 47 19.46 23.48 -21.05
N VAL A 48 19.88 22.25 -20.76
CA VAL A 48 19.61 21.10 -21.62
C VAL A 48 18.14 20.80 -21.45
N VAL A 49 17.32 21.43 -22.28
CA VAL A 49 15.88 21.16 -22.37
C VAL A 49 15.72 19.94 -23.27
N ALA A 50 15.53 18.79 -22.64
CA ALA A 50 15.22 17.55 -23.34
C ALA A 50 13.76 17.24 -23.07
N LYS A 51 12.92 17.34 -24.11
CA LYS A 51 11.50 17.01 -24.02
C LYS A 51 11.31 15.56 -24.45
N TYR A 52 10.59 14.79 -23.64
CA TYR A 52 10.23 13.42 -23.99
C TYR A 52 9.38 13.42 -25.26
N GLY A 53 9.81 12.70 -26.31
CA GLY A 53 9.09 12.57 -27.58
C GLY A 53 9.69 13.32 -28.78
N ASP A 54 10.76 14.10 -28.59
CA ASP A 54 11.56 14.63 -29.69
C ASP A 54 12.41 13.52 -30.36
N LYS A 55 12.91 13.78 -31.59
CA LYS A 55 13.67 12.78 -32.38
C LYS A 55 14.86 12.22 -31.59
N SER A 56 14.75 10.96 -31.17
CA SER A 56 15.75 10.24 -30.37
C SER A 56 16.03 10.85 -28.98
N VAL A 57 15.08 11.62 -28.42
CA VAL A 57 15.14 12.13 -27.04
C VAL A 57 14.13 11.38 -26.18
N TYR A 58 14.63 10.42 -25.41
CA TYR A 58 13.83 9.53 -24.54
C TYR A 58 13.98 9.86 -23.05
N PHE A 59 14.67 10.96 -22.74
CA PHE A 59 15.01 11.36 -21.38
C PHE A 59 14.60 12.81 -21.17
N ASP A 60 13.76 13.02 -20.16
CA ASP A 60 13.21 14.31 -19.78
C ASP A 60 13.33 14.48 -18.26
N LEU A 61 13.89 15.62 -17.84
CA LEU A 61 14.06 15.96 -16.42
C LEU A 61 12.79 16.56 -15.81
N GLU A 62 11.91 17.12 -16.64
CA GLU A 62 10.63 17.68 -16.24
C GLU A 62 9.54 16.60 -16.20
N ASP A 63 9.61 15.61 -17.11
CA ASP A 63 8.69 14.48 -17.17
C ASP A 63 9.39 13.13 -16.89
N LEU A 64 9.59 12.88 -15.59
CA LEU A 64 10.13 11.60 -15.11
C LEU A 64 9.17 10.43 -15.34
N GLY A 65 7.86 10.67 -15.43
CA GLY A 65 6.87 9.61 -15.61
C GLY A 65 7.07 8.91 -16.96
N ASN A 66 7.18 9.68 -18.03
CA ASN A 66 7.45 9.14 -19.35
C ASN A 66 8.88 8.60 -19.50
N THR A 67 9.86 9.23 -18.85
CA THR A 67 11.27 8.79 -18.87
C THR A 67 11.47 7.44 -18.16
N THR A 68 10.75 7.20 -17.05
CA THR A 68 10.87 5.98 -16.25
C THR A 68 9.89 4.88 -16.68
N GLY A 69 9.05 5.14 -17.69
CA GLY A 69 8.09 4.17 -18.21
C GLY A 69 6.89 3.97 -17.29
N GLN A 70 6.45 4.99 -16.58
CA GLN A 70 5.25 4.99 -15.73
C GLN A 70 3.99 5.07 -16.60
N TRP A 71 3.80 4.08 -17.47
CA TRP A 71 2.64 3.98 -18.35
C TRP A 71 1.65 2.94 -17.84
N ASP A 72 0.39 3.34 -17.80
CA ASP A 72 -0.70 2.37 -17.69
C ASP A 72 -1.00 1.81 -19.09
N LEU A 73 -0.39 0.66 -19.41
CA LEU A 73 -0.51 0.03 -20.73
C LEU A 73 -1.94 -0.43 -21.06
N TYR A 74 -2.79 -0.59 -20.05
CA TYR A 74 -4.13 -1.15 -20.19
C TYR A 74 -5.22 -0.25 -19.59
N GLY A 75 -4.86 0.92 -19.06
CA GLY A 75 -5.78 1.91 -18.56
C GLY A 75 -6.71 2.43 -19.65
N SER A 76 -7.98 2.60 -19.33
CA SER A 76 -8.96 3.20 -20.22
C SER A 76 -9.76 4.23 -19.43
N ASP A 77 -9.83 5.46 -19.95
CA ASP A 77 -10.64 6.55 -19.39
C ASP A 77 -12.12 6.45 -19.80
N ALA A 78 -12.55 5.28 -20.30
CA ALA A 78 -13.93 5.04 -20.65
C ALA A 78 -14.85 5.20 -19.41
N PRO A 79 -16.03 5.82 -19.57
CA PRO A 79 -16.98 5.93 -18.48
C PRO A 79 -17.47 4.54 -18.02
N SER A 80 -18.10 4.50 -16.84
CA SER A 80 -18.61 3.26 -16.26
C SER A 80 -19.47 2.47 -17.26
N PRO A 81 -19.14 1.20 -17.56
CA PRO A 81 -19.88 0.40 -18.53
C PRO A 81 -21.24 -0.09 -17.99
N TYR A 82 -21.50 0.12 -16.69
CA TYR A 82 -22.69 -0.38 -16.00
C TYR A 82 -23.85 0.62 -16.04
N ASN A 83 -25.07 0.09 -15.96
CA ASN A 83 -26.27 0.90 -15.81
C ASN A 83 -26.19 1.75 -14.53
N PRO A 84 -26.46 3.07 -14.59
CA PRO A 84 -26.43 3.95 -13.42
C PRO A 84 -27.25 3.45 -12.22
N LEU A 85 -28.40 2.81 -12.45
CA LEU A 85 -29.21 2.24 -11.36
C LEU A 85 -28.48 1.10 -10.63
N GLN A 86 -27.77 0.25 -11.38
CA GLN A 86 -26.94 -0.83 -10.82
C GLN A 86 -25.76 -0.25 -10.03
N SER A 87 -25.10 0.76 -10.58
CA SER A 87 -23.99 1.45 -9.90
C SER A 87 -24.44 2.06 -8.57
N LYS A 88 -25.60 2.74 -8.56
CA LYS A 88 -26.17 3.36 -7.36
C LYS A 88 -26.52 2.32 -6.29
N PHE A 89 -27.05 1.17 -6.70
CA PHE A 89 -27.33 0.06 -5.79
C PHE A 89 -26.06 -0.37 -5.06
N PHE A 90 -25.00 -0.75 -5.79
CA PHE A 90 -23.77 -1.22 -5.16
C PHE A 90 -23.07 -0.14 -4.34
N GLU A 91 -23.10 1.12 -4.79
CA GLU A 91 -22.58 2.24 -4.02
C GLU A 91 -23.22 2.31 -2.63
N THR A 92 -24.56 2.20 -2.55
CA THR A 92 -25.28 2.26 -1.28
C THR A 92 -25.12 1.03 -0.40
N PHE A 93 -25.18 -0.18 -0.96
CA PHE A 93 -25.15 -1.42 -0.18
C PHE A 93 -23.74 -1.83 0.24
N ALA A 94 -22.72 -1.53 -0.58
CA ALA A 94 -21.34 -1.82 -0.23
C ALA A 94 -20.73 -0.73 0.67
N ALA A 95 -21.32 0.47 0.76
CA ALA A 95 -20.79 1.59 1.53
C ALA A 95 -20.32 1.24 2.96
N PRO A 96 -21.08 0.49 3.78
CA PRO A 96 -20.65 0.11 5.13
C PRO A 96 -19.37 -0.72 5.17
N PHE A 97 -19.09 -1.48 4.10
CA PHE A 97 -17.95 -2.38 3.99
C PHE A 97 -16.71 -1.74 3.34
N THR A 98 -16.79 -0.48 2.88
CA THR A 98 -15.67 0.20 2.20
C THR A 98 -14.51 0.57 3.13
N LYS A 99 -14.78 0.77 4.42
CA LYS A 99 -13.74 1.17 5.37
C LYS A 99 -12.91 -0.03 5.77
N ARG A 100 -11.70 -0.15 5.18
CA ARG A 100 -10.76 -1.26 5.38
C ARG A 100 -10.62 -1.74 6.84
N GLY A 101 -10.54 -0.81 7.80
CA GLY A 101 -10.38 -1.13 9.22
C GLY A 101 -11.63 -1.73 9.86
N LEU A 102 -12.82 -1.23 9.48
CA LEU A 102 -14.09 -1.80 9.94
C LEU A 102 -14.35 -3.14 9.27
N LEU A 103 -14.06 -3.23 7.97
CA LEU A 103 -14.17 -4.47 7.20
C LEU A 103 -13.32 -5.58 7.83
N LEU A 104 -12.03 -5.32 8.08
CA LEU A 104 -11.14 -6.31 8.68
C LEU A 104 -11.64 -6.79 10.05
N LYS A 105 -12.08 -5.87 10.91
CA LYS A 105 -12.63 -6.21 12.23
C LYS A 105 -13.91 -7.05 12.11
N PHE A 106 -14.79 -6.67 11.18
CA PHE A 106 -16.01 -7.43 10.90
C PHE A 106 -15.70 -8.85 10.39
N LEU A 107 -14.73 -9.02 9.48
CA LEU A 107 -14.35 -10.35 8.98
C LEU A 107 -13.73 -11.22 10.06
N ILE A 108 -12.79 -10.69 10.85
CA ILE A 108 -12.12 -11.49 11.88
C ILE A 108 -13.10 -11.85 13.00
N LEU A 109 -13.87 -10.89 13.50
CA LEU A 109 -14.79 -11.13 14.61
C LEU A 109 -16.01 -11.93 14.16
N GLY A 110 -16.66 -11.51 13.07
CA GLY A 110 -17.84 -12.17 12.53
C GLY A 110 -17.51 -13.52 11.90
N GLY A 111 -16.52 -13.56 11.00
CA GLY A 111 -16.09 -14.80 10.35
C GLY A 111 -15.43 -15.79 11.31
N GLY A 112 -14.60 -15.31 12.25
CA GLY A 112 -14.01 -16.14 13.28
C GLY A 112 -15.04 -16.74 14.23
N SER A 113 -15.99 -15.93 14.69
CA SER A 113 -17.12 -16.40 15.52
C SER A 113 -18.02 -17.38 14.77
N LEU A 114 -18.30 -17.11 13.49
CA LEU A 114 -19.11 -18.01 12.68
C LEU A 114 -18.40 -19.36 12.48
N LEU A 115 -17.10 -19.36 12.23
CA LEU A 115 -16.32 -20.59 12.06
C LEU A 115 -16.33 -21.43 13.34
N THR A 116 -16.11 -20.81 14.50
CA THR A 116 -16.15 -21.53 15.79
C THR A 116 -17.55 -22.02 16.10
N TYR A 117 -18.59 -21.22 15.81
CA TYR A 117 -19.98 -21.61 15.99
C TYR A 117 -20.36 -22.80 15.08
N VAL A 118 -20.01 -22.77 13.80
CA VAL A 118 -20.30 -23.87 12.86
C VAL A 118 -19.54 -25.13 13.26
N SER A 119 -18.26 -25.01 13.63
CA SER A 119 -17.46 -26.13 14.15
C SER A 119 -18.06 -26.70 15.45
N ALA A 120 -18.57 -25.84 16.33
CA ALA A 120 -19.19 -26.26 17.59
C ALA A 120 -20.64 -26.75 17.43
N SER A 121 -21.35 -26.41 16.36
CA SER A 121 -22.74 -26.82 16.14
C SER A 121 -22.89 -27.94 15.10
N SER A 122 -21.82 -28.29 14.39
CA SER A 122 -21.83 -29.39 13.43
C SER A 122 -22.26 -30.70 14.09
N THR A 123 -23.16 -31.44 13.44
CA THR A 123 -23.61 -32.76 13.89
C THR A 123 -22.52 -33.80 13.67
N GLY A 124 -22.53 -34.86 14.48
CA GLY A 124 -21.58 -35.98 14.38
C GLY A 124 -21.74 -36.82 13.10
N ASP A 125 -22.86 -36.65 12.38
CA ASP A 125 -23.10 -37.26 11.08
C ASP A 125 -22.43 -36.49 9.94
N VAL A 126 -22.25 -35.17 10.10
CA VAL A 126 -21.53 -34.32 9.13
C VAL A 126 -20.03 -34.35 9.40
N LEU A 127 -19.62 -34.23 10.67
CA LEU A 127 -18.23 -34.33 11.08
C LEU A 127 -18.02 -35.59 11.95
N PRO A 128 -17.48 -36.70 11.38
CA PRO A 128 -17.27 -37.93 12.14
C PRO A 128 -16.34 -37.75 13.36
N ILE A 129 -15.40 -36.80 13.28
CA ILE A 129 -14.49 -36.47 14.39
C ILE A 129 -15.25 -35.98 15.64
N LYS A 130 -16.42 -35.36 15.47
CA LYS A 130 -17.29 -34.93 16.57
C LYS A 130 -18.01 -36.10 17.25
N ARG A 131 -18.32 -37.16 16.52
CA ARG A 131 -18.94 -38.39 17.04
C ARG A 131 -17.95 -39.27 17.80
N GLY A 132 -16.68 -39.21 17.40
CA GLY A 132 -15.62 -40.01 17.99
C GLY A 132 -15.68 -41.50 17.61
N PRO A 133 -14.64 -42.27 17.96
CA PRO A 133 -14.59 -43.70 17.72
C PRO A 133 -15.65 -44.42 18.57
N GLN A 134 -16.45 -45.28 17.93
CA GLN A 134 -17.48 -46.08 18.60
C GLN A 134 -16.99 -47.49 18.95
N GLU A 135 -15.95 -47.95 18.26
CA GLU A 135 -15.36 -49.27 18.44
C GLU A 135 -14.17 -49.25 19.40
N LYS A 136 -13.88 -50.41 20.00
CA LYS A 136 -12.68 -50.55 20.83
C LYS A 136 -11.43 -50.32 19.96
N PRO A 137 -10.44 -49.57 20.45
CA PRO A 137 -9.20 -49.33 19.72
C PRO A 137 -8.48 -50.65 19.44
N LYS A 138 -7.86 -50.75 18.26
CA LYS A 138 -6.99 -51.88 17.93
C LYS A 138 -5.69 -51.74 18.72
N LEU A 139 -5.28 -52.82 19.38
CA LEU A 139 -4.00 -52.88 20.10
C LEU A 139 -2.85 -52.78 19.09
N GLY A 140 -1.88 -51.94 19.41
CA GLY A 140 -0.60 -51.85 18.72
C GLY A 140 0.35 -53.00 19.07
N PRO A 141 1.58 -52.96 18.54
CA PRO A 141 2.59 -53.98 18.78
C PRO A 141 2.88 -54.14 20.28
N ARG A 142 3.11 -55.38 20.73
CA ARG A 142 3.29 -55.75 22.15
C ARG A 142 2.03 -55.62 23.02
N GLY A 143 0.85 -55.62 22.41
CA GLY A 143 -0.43 -55.62 23.13
C GLY A 143 -0.71 -54.33 23.89
N LYS A 144 -0.06 -53.23 23.49
CA LYS A 144 -0.28 -51.90 24.07
C LYS A 144 -1.26 -51.12 23.21
N LEU A 145 -2.04 -50.26 23.85
CA LEU A 145 -2.72 -49.16 23.17
C LEU A 145 -1.69 -48.12 22.70
#